data_AF-V5HL70-F1
#
_entry.id   AF-V5HL70-F1
#
_cell.length_a   1.000
_cell.length_b   1.000
_cell.length_c   1.000
_cell.angle_alpha   90.00
_cell.angle_beta   90.00
_cell.angle_gamma   90.00
#
_symmetry.space_group_name_H-M   'P 1'
#
loop_
_entity.id
_entity.type
_entity.pdbx_description
1 polymer ?
#
loop_
_entity_poly.entity_id
_entity_poly.type
_entity_poly.pdbx_seq_one_letter_code
_entity_poly.pdbx_strand_id
1 'polypeptide(L)'
;RILCMCENYNGDIRNVRTQPLFIKDKILQADQVYYFKLLQWIDKHRIYFPPIASLGPYQLRAPKRRMPSIRTNYGRQTLSFQITKMLNRTDMTVDYSKTFYAFKKQCRSFLVGSGNCYSVV
;
A
#
# COMPACT_ATOMS: atom_id res chain seq x y z
N ARG A 1 -6.55 14.36 -23.90
CA ARG A 1 -5.77 13.42 -24.73
C ARG A 1 -5.88 11.96 -24.27
N ILE A 2 -5.76 11.63 -22.98
CA ILE A 2 -5.87 10.23 -22.50
C ILE A 2 -7.24 9.58 -22.75
N LEU A 3 -8.36 10.28 -22.48
CA LEU A 3 -9.72 9.77 -22.75
C LEU A 3 -9.91 9.36 -24.22
N CYS A 4 -9.47 10.23 -25.14
CA CYS A 4 -9.52 10.00 -26.58
C CYS A 4 -8.71 8.76 -27.04
N MET A 5 -7.67 8.37 -26.30
CA MET A 5 -6.90 7.13 -26.59
C MET A 5 -7.68 5.86 -26.20
N CYS A 6 -8.52 5.94 -25.17
CA CYS A 6 -9.38 4.83 -24.76
C CYS A 6 -10.66 4.75 -25.61
N GLU A 7 -11.23 5.89 -25.99
CA GLU A 7 -12.44 5.98 -26.81
C GLU A 7 -12.21 5.50 -28.26
N ASN A 8 -11.03 5.77 -28.83
CA ASN A 8 -10.67 5.36 -30.20
C ASN A 8 -9.91 4.03 -30.25
N TYR A 9 -9.97 3.22 -29.19
CA TYR A 9 -9.25 1.95 -29.15
C TYR A 9 -10.02 0.86 -29.90
N ASN A 10 -9.43 0.38 -31.00
CA ASN A 10 -10.03 -0.64 -31.87
C ASN A 10 -9.45 -2.06 -31.66
N GLY A 11 -8.65 -2.29 -30.60
CA GLY A 11 -8.06 -3.60 -30.30
C GLY A 11 -8.90 -4.45 -29.33
N ASP A 12 -8.35 -5.57 -28.87
CA ASP A 12 -8.96 -6.38 -27.81
C ASP A 12 -9.07 -5.58 -26.50
N ILE A 13 -10.30 -5.42 -26.01
CA ILE A 13 -10.66 -4.68 -24.79
C ILE A 13 -9.82 -5.12 -23.58
N ARG A 14 -9.42 -6.39 -23.52
CA ARG A 14 -8.59 -6.94 -22.43
C ARG A 14 -7.20 -6.32 -22.37
N ASN A 15 -6.69 -5.80 -23.49
CA ASN A 15 -5.35 -5.22 -23.61
C ASN A 15 -5.34 -3.70 -23.45
N VAL A 16 -6.50 -3.08 -23.18
CA VAL A 16 -6.60 -1.63 -22.98
C VAL A 16 -5.86 -1.23 -21.72
N ARG A 17 -4.83 -0.38 -21.88
CA ARG A 17 -4.10 0.21 -20.76
C ARG A 17 -4.94 1.34 -20.15
N THR A 18 -5.72 1.01 -19.13
CA THR A 18 -6.57 1.97 -18.37
C THR A 18 -5.81 2.72 -17.28
N GLN A 19 -4.61 2.27 -16.91
CA GLN A 19 -3.77 2.88 -15.87
C GLN A 19 -3.62 4.42 -15.97
N PRO A 20 -3.45 5.03 -17.17
CA PRO A 20 -3.36 6.48 -17.30
C PRO A 20 -4.63 7.23 -16.86
N LEU A 21 -5.82 6.61 -16.96
CA LEU A 21 -7.09 7.22 -16.50
C LEU A 21 -7.11 7.33 -14.98
N PHE A 22 -6.72 6.26 -14.28
CA PHE A 22 -6.63 6.24 -12.82
C PHE A 22 -5.66 7.30 -12.28
N ILE A 23 -4.52 7.48 -12.96
CA ILE A 23 -3.53 8.51 -12.61
C ILE A 23 -4.09 9.91 -12.83
N LYS A 24 -4.71 10.15 -14.00
CA LYS A 24 -5.29 11.45 -14.36
C LYS A 24 -6.36 11.89 -13.37
N ASP A 25 -7.29 10.99 -13.06
CA ASP A 25 -8.46 11.31 -12.21
C ASP A 25 -8.18 11.06 -10.71
N LYS A 26 -6.95 10.64 -10.38
CA LYS A 26 -6.50 10.29 -9.02
C LYS A 26 -7.39 9.24 -8.37
N ILE A 27 -7.86 8.26 -9.15
CA ILE A 27 -8.74 7.18 -8.72
C ILE A 27 -7.89 5.96 -8.36
N LEU A 28 -8.25 5.28 -7.26
CA LEU A 28 -7.59 4.05 -6.83
C LEU A 28 -8.15 2.85 -7.61
N GLN A 29 -7.27 1.94 -8.02
CA GLN A 29 -7.69 0.63 -8.54
C GLN A 29 -8.24 -0.25 -7.40
N ALA A 30 -9.04 -1.27 -7.73
CA ALA A 30 -9.76 -2.09 -6.75
C ALA A 30 -8.81 -2.78 -5.73
N ASP A 31 -7.71 -3.32 -6.21
CA ASP A 31 -6.60 -3.89 -5.45
C ASP A 31 -5.92 -2.85 -4.55
N GLN A 32 -5.81 -1.59 -4.99
CA GLN A 32 -5.26 -0.50 -4.20
C GLN A 32 -6.19 -0.03 -3.08
N VAL A 33 -7.52 -0.18 -3.24
CA VAL A 33 -8.50 0.18 -2.21
C VAL A 33 -8.27 -0.62 -0.93
N TYR A 34 -7.88 -1.90 -1.04
CA TYR A 34 -7.54 -2.73 0.11
C TYR A 34 -6.40 -2.11 0.93
N TYR A 35 -5.28 -1.77 0.28
CA TYR A 35 -4.13 -1.17 0.95
C TYR A 35 -4.44 0.21 1.52
N PHE A 36 -5.26 1.00 0.82
CA PHE A 36 -5.71 2.30 1.32
C PHE A 36 -6.48 2.17 2.64
N LYS A 37 -7.39 1.19 2.73
CA LYS A 37 -8.14 0.90 3.95
C LYS A 37 -7.24 0.34 5.05
N LEU A 38 -6.28 -0.53 4.70
CA LEU A 38 -5.32 -1.07 5.65
C LEU A 38 -4.45 0.02 6.29
N LEU A 39 -3.97 0.98 5.49
CA LEU A 39 -3.19 2.12 5.99
C LEU A 39 -4.01 3.04 6.90
N GLN A 40 -5.26 3.33 6.53
CA GLN A 40 -6.18 4.07 7.42
C GLN A 40 -6.41 3.37 8.74
N TRP A 41 -6.50 2.04 8.72
CA TRP A 41 -6.70 1.24 9.91
C TRP A 41 -5.44 1.28 10.82
N ILE A 42 -4.24 1.14 10.23
CA ILE A 42 -2.97 1.25 10.95
C ILE A 42 -2.84 2.62 11.64
N ASP A 43 -3.15 3.70 10.93
CA ASP A 43 -3.08 5.06 11.43
C ASP A 43 -4.09 5.31 12.56
N LYS A 44 -5.36 4.92 12.34
CA LYS A 44 -6.43 5.03 13.35
C LYS A 44 -6.08 4.33 14.66
N HIS A 45 -5.45 3.16 14.58
CA HIS A 45 -5.07 2.37 15.75
C HIS A 45 -3.64 2.67 16.24
N ARG A 46 -2.92 3.61 15.63
CA ARG A 46 -1.54 4.00 15.96
C ARG A 46 -0.56 2.83 16.02
N ILE A 47 -0.75 1.83 15.17
CA ILE A 47 0.03 0.57 15.20
C ILE A 47 1.43 0.77 14.59
N TYR A 48 1.70 1.92 13.96
CA TYR A 48 2.96 2.26 13.30
C TYR A 48 4.14 2.51 14.24
N PHE A 49 3.91 2.76 15.54
CA PHE A 49 5.00 2.88 16.50
C PHE A 49 5.77 1.56 16.60
N PRO A 50 7.11 1.56 16.41
CA PRO A 50 7.88 0.35 16.65
C PRO A 50 7.77 -0.03 18.13
N PRO A 51 7.68 -1.33 18.47
CA PRO A 51 7.96 -1.74 19.83
C PRO A 51 9.36 -1.23 20.17
N ILE A 52 9.49 -0.54 21.30
CA ILE A 52 10.74 0.04 21.79
C ILE A 52 11.79 -1.08 21.82
N ALA A 53 12.64 -1.15 20.80
CA ALA A 53 13.71 -2.13 20.72
C ALA A 53 14.93 -1.46 21.35
N SER A 54 15.40 -2.07 22.43
CA SER A 54 16.56 -1.69 23.24
C SER A 54 17.66 -1.00 22.43
N LEU A 55 18.04 0.19 22.88
CA LEU A 55 19.30 0.87 22.54
C LEU A 55 20.48 0.00 22.97
N GLY A 56 20.76 -1.06 22.22
CA GLY A 56 22.02 -1.79 22.33
C GLY A 56 23.16 -0.94 21.75
N PRO A 57 24.40 -1.15 22.20
CA PRO A 57 25.57 -0.37 21.74
C PRO A 57 25.89 -0.56 20.25
N TYR A 58 25.26 -1.53 19.59
CA TYR A 58 25.45 -1.80 18.16
C TYR A 58 24.19 -1.43 17.38
N GLN A 59 24.34 -0.59 16.37
CA GLN A 59 23.30 -0.33 15.37
C GLN A 59 23.15 -1.56 14.46
N LEU A 60 22.38 -2.55 14.90
CA LEU A 60 21.89 -3.58 14.00
C LEU A 60 20.92 -2.92 12.99
N ARG A 61 20.91 -3.42 11.74
CA ARG A 61 20.01 -2.95 10.66
C ARG A 61 18.61 -2.65 11.22
N ALA A 62 18.01 -1.55 10.77
CA ALA A 62 16.70 -1.07 11.23
C ALA A 62 15.74 -2.26 11.52
N PRO A 63 15.33 -2.46 12.78
CA PRO A 63 14.67 -3.69 13.17
C PRO A 63 13.32 -3.80 12.45
N LYS A 64 13.24 -4.74 11.50
CA LYS A 64 11.96 -5.11 10.89
C LYS A 64 11.09 -5.78 11.95
N ARG A 65 9.79 -5.53 11.91
CA ARG A 65 8.83 -6.20 12.79
C ARG A 65 8.84 -7.70 12.48
N ARG A 66 8.90 -8.53 13.53
CA ARG A 66 8.85 -9.98 13.39
C ARG A 66 7.52 -10.37 12.74
N MET A 67 7.59 -11.07 11.61
CA MET A 67 6.39 -11.54 10.93
C MET A 67 5.71 -12.63 11.77
N PRO A 68 4.37 -12.61 11.92
CA PRO A 68 3.65 -13.65 12.65
C PRO A 68 3.96 -15.03 12.05
N SER A 69 4.30 -16.01 12.90
CA SER A 69 4.43 -17.41 12.48
C SER A 69 3.04 -18.00 12.33
N ILE A 70 2.42 -17.77 11.18
CA ILE A 70 1.10 -18.31 10.84
C ILE A 70 1.30 -19.11 9.56
N ARG A 71 0.85 -20.37 9.56
CA ARG A 71 0.76 -21.17 8.35
C ARG A 71 -0.27 -20.48 7.45
N THR A 72 0.19 -19.80 6.41
CA THR A 72 -0.69 -19.13 5.46
C THR A 72 -1.40 -20.19 4.64
N ASN A 73 -2.54 -20.70 5.13
CA ASN A 73 -3.44 -21.47 4.28
C ASN A 73 -3.82 -20.56 3.09
N TYR A 74 -3.69 -21.09 1.88
CA TYR A 74 -3.69 -20.45 0.54
C TYR A 74 -4.91 -19.58 0.16
N GLY A 75 -5.47 -18.78 1.07
CA GLY A 75 -6.60 -17.89 0.79
C GLY A 75 -7.03 -16.96 1.92
N ARG A 76 -6.56 -17.15 3.16
CA ARG A 76 -6.88 -16.24 4.29
C ARG A 76 -5.64 -15.87 5.08
N GLN A 77 -4.95 -14.83 4.61
CA GLN A 77 -3.89 -14.19 5.40
C GLN A 77 -4.54 -13.39 6.55
N THR A 78 -3.97 -13.50 7.75
CA THR A 78 -4.47 -12.75 8.91
C THR A 78 -4.16 -11.26 8.78
N LEU A 79 -5.00 -10.43 9.39
CA LEU A 79 -4.85 -8.97 9.38
C LEU A 79 -3.48 -8.57 9.99
N SER A 80 -3.04 -9.26 11.04
CA SER A 80 -1.71 -9.09 11.67
C SER A 80 -0.55 -9.33 10.71
N PHE A 81 -0.66 -10.35 9.86
CA PHE A 81 0.34 -10.62 8.83
C PHE A 81 0.41 -9.46 7.81
N GLN A 82 -0.76 -9.00 7.33
CA GLN A 82 -0.83 -7.92 6.34
C GLN A 82 -0.35 -6.58 6.91
N ILE A 83 -0.69 -6.25 8.15
CA ILE A 83 -0.18 -5.05 8.83
C ILE A 83 1.34 -5.10 8.94
N THR A 84 1.89 -6.21 9.46
CA THR A 84 3.33 -6.35 9.62
C THR A 84 4.06 -6.33 8.29
N LYS A 85 3.50 -6.97 7.25
CA LYS A 85 4.01 -6.93 5.89
C LYS A 85 4.05 -5.49 5.37
N MET A 86 2.96 -4.73 5.53
CA MET A 86 2.88 -3.33 5.10
C MET A 86 3.87 -2.43 5.84
N LEU A 87 4.01 -2.57 7.15
CA LEU A 87 4.91 -1.76 7.97
C LEU A 87 6.39 -2.08 7.73
N ASN A 88 6.70 -3.27 7.22
CA ASN A 88 8.06 -3.67 6.86
C ASN A 88 8.45 -3.28 5.42
N ARG A 89 7.56 -2.67 4.63
CA ARG A 89 7.88 -2.25 3.25
C ARG A 89 8.80 -1.04 3.27
N THR A 90 9.87 -1.14 2.51
CA THR A 90 10.82 -0.03 2.28
C THR A 90 10.39 0.87 1.13
N ASP A 91 9.57 0.35 0.21
CA ASP A 91 9.17 1.05 -1.01
C ASP A 91 8.15 2.16 -0.72
N MET A 92 7.52 2.13 0.45
CA MET A 92 6.43 3.03 0.83
C MET A 92 6.82 3.87 2.06
N THR A 93 7.20 5.12 1.82
CA THR A 93 7.51 6.10 2.88
C THR A 93 6.24 6.86 3.27
N VAL A 94 5.50 6.33 4.25
CA VAL A 94 4.34 7.00 4.82
C VAL A 94 4.72 7.70 6.12
N ASP A 95 4.39 8.98 6.21
CA ASP A 95 4.57 9.75 7.43
C ASP A 95 3.28 9.72 8.27
N TYR A 96 3.32 8.97 9.37
CA TYR A 96 2.22 8.80 10.31
C TYR A 96 2.13 9.93 11.36
N SER A 97 3.07 10.88 11.35
CA SER A 97 3.03 12.04 12.28
C SER A 97 2.06 13.14 11.83
N LYS A 98 1.62 13.09 10.56
CA LYS A 98 0.74 14.08 9.96
C LYS A 98 -0.70 13.97 10.46
N THR A 99 -1.46 15.05 10.27
CA THR A 99 -2.91 15.01 10.48
C THR A 99 -3.56 13.97 9.57
N PHE A 100 -4.65 13.34 10.05
CA PHE A 100 -5.36 12.27 9.32
C PHE A 100 -5.71 12.65 7.87
N TYR A 101 -6.11 13.91 7.64
CA TYR A 101 -6.43 14.40 6.30
C TYR A 101 -5.22 14.44 5.37
N ALA A 102 -4.08 14.95 5.86
CA ALA A 102 -2.83 15.00 5.11
C ALA A 102 -2.28 13.59 4.86
N PHE A 103 -2.34 12.70 5.86
CA PHE A 103 -2.01 11.29 5.74
C PHE A 103 -2.83 10.60 4.64
N LYS A 104 -4.16 10.78 4.64
CA LYS A 104 -5.07 10.20 3.65
C LYS A 104 -4.73 10.67 2.24
N LYS A 105 -4.41 11.95 2.06
CA LYS A 105 -3.99 12.52 0.78
C LYS A 105 -2.67 11.91 0.29
N GLN A 106 -1.69 11.77 1.18
CA GLN A 106 -0.38 11.15 0.88
C GLN A 106 -0.52 9.67 0.48
N CYS A 107 -1.33 8.90 1.22
CA CYS A 107 -1.60 7.50 0.88
C CYS A 107 -2.24 7.37 -0.49
N ARG A 108 -3.24 8.21 -0.80
CA ARG A 108 -3.92 8.18 -2.11
C ARG A 108 -2.96 8.53 -3.24
N SER A 109 -2.15 9.58 -3.11
CA SER A 109 -1.18 9.94 -4.15
C SER A 109 -0.14 8.85 -4.38
N PHE A 110 0.33 8.21 -3.30
CA PHE A 110 1.30 7.14 -3.39
C PHE A 110 0.72 5.93 -4.12
N LEU A 111 -0.47 5.48 -3.72
CA LEU A 111 -1.12 4.30 -4.31
C LEU A 111 -1.46 4.51 -5.79
N VAL A 112 -1.95 5.69 -6.17
CA VAL A 112 -2.25 6.03 -7.57
C VAL A 112 -0.98 6.05 -8.42
N GLY A 113 0.12 6.60 -7.90
CA GLY A 113 1.40 6.69 -8.60
C GLY A 113 2.19 5.37 -8.64
N SER A 114 1.99 4.50 -7.66
CA SER A 114 2.54 3.16 -7.66
C SER A 114 1.80 2.32 -8.70
N GLY A 115 2.34 2.20 -9.90
CA GLY A 115 1.87 1.25 -10.92
C GLY A 115 2.01 -0.22 -10.53
N ASN A 116 2.23 -0.50 -9.25
CA ASN A 116 2.37 -1.82 -8.70
C ASN A 116 0.98 -2.45 -8.62
N CYS A 117 0.70 -3.37 -9.53
CA CYS A 117 -0.23 -4.46 -9.26
C CYS A 117 0.30 -5.15 -8.01
N TYR A 118 -0.39 -4.99 -6.89
CA TYR A 118 -0.05 -5.71 -5.68
C TYR A 118 -0.45 -7.17 -5.89
N SER A 119 0.41 -7.94 -6.55
CA SER A 119 0.16 -9.36 -6.78
C SER A 119 0.04 -10.05 -5.43
N VAL A 120 -1.12 -10.65 -5.19
CA VAL A 120 -1.29 -11.63 -4.12
C VAL A 120 -0.56 -12.88 -4.59
N VAL A 121 0.72 -12.99 -4.24
CA VAL A 121 1.45 -14.27 -4.19
C VAL A 121 1.32 -14.82 -2.79
#